data_AF-A0A7X7AI34-F1
#
_entry.id   AF-A0A7X7AI34-F1
#
_cell.length_a   1.000
_cell.length_b   1.000
_cell.length_c   1.000
_cell.angle_alpha   90.00
_cell.angle_beta   90.00
_cell.angle_gamma   90.00
#
_symmetry.space_group_name_H-M   'P 1'
#
loop_
_entity.id
_entity.type
_entity.pdbx_description
1 polymer ?
#
loop_
_entity_poly.entity_id
_entity_poly.type
_entity_poly.pdbx_seq_one_letter_code
_entity_poly.pdbx_strand_id
1 'polypeptide(L)'
;MEKKIDFIQIFGRALEITKQKKFLWWFGFFMTLGGGISLSYNIGDSSNQEGEVSGDQTGGIDEMQVMSWLRKADFYWEHYTEWVVLGIVLFFLILIALYLWGLVNKGALIDSLLKIEKNQPVGFSSGIKVGWRYLGKIFLLNLVLFFIYLSVLLILVFPVVRLFILKAYGPGFFLAMTAFLIFISLSFLLYFIKKYAEIYLIGGGVNLNRAFGLAYELVGKNPKNTLLAGLMAIVANILFSILATLIFFGVTIPFVLFGFSMEFFWEKSLETFIGVTVMVIFFGLLIFLNSIYNVFITAFWVIVFRLLSMDKDENEEKIKEVSGEEKREIKAGLEEVPARGINNI
;
A
#
# COMPACT_ATOMS: atom_id res chain seq x y z
N MET A 1 -23.26 -26.82 -1.59
CA MET A 1 -21.98 -26.91 -2.33
C MET A 1 -21.27 -25.58 -2.23
N GLU A 2 -20.04 -25.53 -1.71
CA GLU A 2 -19.24 -24.29 -1.70
C GLU A 2 -18.76 -24.00 -3.13
N LYS A 3 -19.17 -22.88 -3.72
CA LYS A 3 -18.69 -22.44 -5.04
C LYS A 3 -17.20 -22.08 -4.91
N LYS A 4 -16.35 -22.73 -5.71
CA LYS A 4 -14.92 -22.44 -5.76
C LYS A 4 -14.74 -21.11 -6.49
N ILE A 5 -14.42 -20.05 -5.74
CA ILE A 5 -14.06 -18.75 -6.30
C ILE A 5 -12.70 -18.90 -6.99
N ASP A 6 -12.62 -18.58 -8.28
CA ASP A 6 -11.36 -18.56 -9.02
C ASP A 6 -10.63 -17.23 -8.79
N PHE A 7 -9.78 -17.22 -7.77
CA PHE A 7 -8.99 -16.03 -7.41
C PHE A 7 -7.96 -15.65 -8.47
N ILE A 8 -7.56 -16.57 -9.35
CA ILE A 8 -6.61 -16.28 -10.44
C ILE A 8 -7.29 -15.37 -11.47
N GLN A 9 -8.54 -15.67 -11.82
CA GLN A 9 -9.34 -14.82 -12.70
C GLN A 9 -9.58 -13.43 -12.09
N ILE A 10 -9.90 -13.36 -10.79
CA ILE A 10 -10.06 -12.08 -10.07
C ILE A 10 -8.77 -11.25 -10.15
N PHE A 11 -7.62 -11.89 -9.93
CA PHE A 11 -6.32 -11.25 -10.00
C PHE A 11 -6.03 -10.74 -11.43
N GLY A 12 -6.28 -11.57 -12.44
CA GLY A 12 -6.12 -11.21 -13.85
C GLY A 12 -6.99 -10.01 -14.24
N ARG A 13 -8.26 -10.01 -13.83
CA ARG A 13 -9.20 -8.90 -14.06
C ARG A 13 -8.77 -7.61 -13.35
N ALA A 14 -8.32 -7.69 -12.10
CA ALA A 14 -7.80 -6.51 -11.39
C ALA A 14 -6.57 -5.91 -12.10
N LEU A 15 -5.71 -6.76 -12.64
CA LEU A 15 -4.53 -6.38 -13.40
C LEU A 15 -4.91 -5.76 -14.76
N GLU A 16 -5.91 -6.31 -15.44
CA GLU A 16 -6.45 -5.77 -16.69
C GLU A 16 -7.06 -4.37 -16.50
N ILE A 17 -7.92 -4.18 -15.48
CA ILE A 17 -8.49 -2.86 -15.15
C ILE A 17 -7.37 -1.86 -14.88
N THR A 18 -6.35 -2.27 -14.12
CA THR A 18 -5.19 -1.43 -13.81
C THR A 18 -4.43 -1.03 -15.07
N LYS A 19 -4.23 -1.95 -16.03
CA LYS A 19 -3.52 -1.67 -17.29
C LYS A 19 -4.33 -0.80 -18.26
N GLN A 20 -5.62 -1.10 -18.43
CA GLN A 20 -6.47 -0.43 -19.41
C GLN A 20 -6.82 1.01 -19.01
N LYS A 21 -7.02 1.28 -17.71
CA LYS A 21 -7.48 2.58 -17.22
C LYS A 21 -6.34 3.37 -16.57
N LYS A 22 -5.38 3.82 -17.37
CA LYS A 22 -4.17 4.56 -16.93
C LYS A 22 -4.46 5.80 -16.07
N PHE A 23 -5.62 6.43 -16.23
CA PHE A 23 -5.99 7.59 -15.40
C PHE A 23 -6.14 7.21 -13.91
N LEU A 24 -6.44 5.95 -13.58
CA LEU A 24 -6.51 5.48 -12.20
C LEU A 24 -5.14 5.56 -11.50
N TRP A 25 -4.03 5.52 -12.25
CA TRP A 25 -2.68 5.66 -11.69
C TRP A 25 -2.46 7.06 -11.10
N TRP A 26 -3.19 8.08 -11.55
CA TRP A 26 -3.13 9.37 -10.86
C TRP A 26 -3.76 9.31 -9.47
N PHE A 27 -4.87 8.58 -9.32
CA PHE A 27 -5.45 8.35 -7.99
C PHE A 27 -4.52 7.52 -7.09
N GLY A 28 -3.89 6.48 -7.63
CA GLY A 28 -2.87 5.72 -6.92
C GLY A 28 -1.69 6.58 -6.49
N PHE A 29 -1.24 7.51 -7.34
CA PHE A 29 -0.09 8.38 -7.09
C PHE A 29 -0.36 9.32 -5.92
N PHE A 30 -1.51 9.99 -5.93
CA PHE A 30 -1.90 10.86 -4.84
C PHE A 30 -2.22 10.10 -3.55
N MET A 31 -2.73 8.86 -3.66
CA MET A 31 -2.90 7.98 -2.50
C MET A 31 -1.54 7.60 -1.87
N THR A 32 -0.51 7.31 -2.69
CA THR A 32 0.85 7.04 -2.21
C THR A 32 1.46 8.26 -1.52
N LEU A 33 1.32 9.45 -2.10
CA LEU A 33 1.84 10.69 -1.49
C LEU A 33 1.17 11.01 -0.16
N GLY A 34 -0.14 10.79 -0.05
CA GLY A 34 -0.90 11.07 1.17
C GLY A 34 -0.80 10.00 2.25
N GLY A 35 -0.60 8.73 1.87
CA GLY A 35 -0.46 7.63 2.84
C GLY A 35 0.85 7.65 3.64
N GLY A 36 1.76 8.56 3.31
CA GLY A 36 3.16 8.45 3.65
C GLY A 36 3.82 7.38 2.79
N ILE A 37 5.03 7.66 2.30
CA ILE A 37 5.85 6.60 1.70
C ILE A 37 6.23 5.70 2.88
N SER A 38 5.49 4.60 3.09
CA SER A 38 5.88 3.59 4.06
C SER A 38 7.14 2.90 3.54
N LEU A 39 8.29 3.55 3.74
CA LEU A 39 9.63 2.99 3.54
C LEU A 39 9.92 1.97 4.64
N SER A 40 9.00 1.02 4.84
CA SER A 40 9.25 -0.18 5.65
C SER A 40 10.11 -1.15 4.84
N TYR A 41 11.24 -0.66 4.33
CA TYR A 41 12.40 -1.51 4.20
C TYR A 41 12.88 -1.73 5.62
N ASN A 42 12.78 -2.97 6.09
CA ASN A 42 13.61 -3.42 7.20
C ASN A 42 15.05 -3.15 6.78
N ILE A 43 15.57 -1.96 7.10
CA ILE A 43 17.00 -1.73 7.23
C ILE A 43 17.36 -2.64 8.38
N GLY A 44 17.79 -3.85 8.03
CA GLY A 44 18.25 -4.84 8.97
C GLY A 44 19.38 -4.20 9.73
N ASP A 45 19.12 -3.83 10.97
CA ASP A 45 20.13 -3.49 11.95
C ASP A 45 20.92 -4.78 12.21
N SER A 46 21.95 -4.98 11.40
CA SER A 46 22.88 -6.11 11.49
C SER A 46 23.89 -5.86 12.60
N SER A 47 23.41 -5.60 13.82
CA SER A 47 24.24 -5.24 14.97
C SER A 47 24.43 -6.36 16.00
N ASN A 48 24.24 -7.64 15.61
CA ASN A 48 24.59 -8.78 16.47
C ASN A 48 25.50 -9.78 15.77
N GLN A 49 26.73 -9.35 15.47
CA GLN A 49 27.85 -10.25 15.29
C GLN A 49 28.85 -10.01 16.42
N GLU A 50 28.57 -10.60 17.58
CA GLU A 50 29.55 -10.84 18.63
C GLU A 50 30.57 -11.86 18.10
N GLY A 51 31.55 -11.36 17.38
CA GLY A 51 32.79 -12.06 17.07
C GLY A 51 33.93 -11.17 17.54
N GLU A 52 34.71 -11.65 18.51
CA GLU A 52 35.99 -11.07 18.91
C GLU A 52 36.93 -11.03 17.69
N VAL A 53 36.86 -9.96 16.90
CA VAL A 53 37.85 -9.64 15.88
C VAL A 53 38.63 -8.44 16.38
N SER A 54 39.82 -8.76 16.87
CA SER A 54 40.85 -7.79 17.21
C SER A 54 41.28 -7.04 15.95
N GLY A 55 41.36 -5.71 16.02
CA GLY A 55 42.18 -4.90 15.11
C GLY A 55 41.43 -4.16 14.00
N ASP A 56 40.92 -2.98 14.35
CA ASP A 56 41.21 -1.73 13.64
C ASP A 56 40.82 -1.65 12.15
N GLN A 57 39.51 -1.52 11.87
CA GLN A 57 38.90 -0.77 10.74
C GLN A 57 37.39 -1.10 10.57
N THR A 58 36.63 -1.13 11.66
CA THR A 58 35.16 -1.13 11.54
C THR A 58 34.69 0.31 11.38
N GLY A 59 34.05 0.62 10.25
CA GLY A 59 33.38 1.88 9.94
C GLY A 59 32.16 2.13 10.84
N GLY A 60 32.41 2.22 12.14
CA GLY A 60 31.48 2.81 13.09
C GLY A 60 31.28 4.26 12.70
N ILE A 61 30.04 4.73 12.77
CA ILE A 61 29.74 6.15 12.69
C ILE A 61 30.56 6.81 13.79
N ASP A 62 31.64 7.48 13.40
CA ASP A 62 32.59 8.09 14.31
C ASP A 62 31.79 8.99 15.27
N GLU A 63 31.82 8.68 16.56
CA GLU A 63 31.10 9.44 17.59
C GLU A 63 31.44 10.94 17.49
N MET A 64 32.65 11.25 17.01
CA MET A 64 33.10 12.59 16.71
C MET A 64 32.30 13.27 15.59
N GLN A 65 31.90 12.54 14.54
CA GLN A 65 31.02 13.05 13.48
C GLN A 65 29.61 13.31 13.98
N VAL A 66 29.03 12.42 14.79
CA VAL A 66 27.69 12.60 15.38
C VAL A 66 27.67 13.83 16.28
N MET A 67 28.67 13.98 17.16
CA MET A 67 28.81 15.15 18.01
C MET A 67 29.01 16.44 17.19
N SER A 68 29.74 16.38 16.08
CA SER A 68 29.89 17.54 15.18
C SER A 68 28.57 17.95 14.52
N TRP A 69 27.72 16.98 14.18
CA TRP A 69 26.39 17.22 13.60
C TRP A 69 25.41 17.81 14.61
N LEU A 70 25.38 17.27 15.84
CA LEU A 70 24.58 17.79 16.94
C LEU A 70 24.96 19.23 17.27
N ARG A 71 26.26 19.53 17.34
CA ARG A 71 26.73 20.89 17.62
C ARG A 71 26.36 21.89 16.51
N LYS A 72 26.36 21.45 15.23
CA LYS A 72 25.84 22.25 14.13
C LYS A 72 24.32 22.45 14.27
N ALA A 73 23.58 21.41 14.61
CA ALA A 73 22.15 21.50 14.84
C ALA A 73 21.80 22.48 15.97
N ASP A 74 22.53 22.47 17.08
CA ASP A 74 22.38 23.42 18.17
C ASP A 74 22.66 24.86 17.71
N PHE A 75 23.72 25.07 16.93
CA PHE A 75 24.04 26.38 16.36
C PHE A 75 22.94 26.91 15.43
N TYR A 76 22.41 26.06 14.53
CA TYR A 76 21.28 26.44 13.68
C TYR A 76 20.00 26.66 14.48
N TRP A 77 19.80 25.88 15.55
CA TRP A 77 18.65 26.03 16.43
C TRP A 77 18.67 27.39 17.13
N GLU A 78 19.82 27.80 17.68
CA GLU A 78 19.95 29.08 18.40
C GLU A 78 19.82 30.29 17.47
N HIS A 79 20.37 30.23 16.26
CA HIS A 79 20.37 31.38 15.35
C HIS A 79 19.12 31.47 14.45
N TYR A 80 18.46 30.35 14.18
CA TYR A 80 17.33 30.28 13.25
C TYR A 80 16.07 29.65 13.86
N THR A 81 15.90 29.69 15.20
CA THR A 81 14.77 29.03 15.88
C THR A 81 13.43 29.36 15.22
N GLU A 82 13.18 30.64 14.93
CA GLU A 82 11.91 31.10 14.33
C GLU A 82 11.67 30.48 12.94
N TRP A 83 12.70 30.47 12.09
CA TRP A 83 12.62 29.89 10.74
C TRP A 83 12.51 28.37 10.76
N VAL A 84 13.19 27.71 11.69
CA VAL A 84 13.11 26.25 11.89
C VAL A 84 11.72 25.87 12.36
N VAL A 85 11.16 26.57 13.36
CA VAL A 85 9.79 26.35 13.84
C VAL A 85 8.78 26.59 12.72
N LEU A 86 8.91 27.70 11.97
CA LEU A 86 8.05 27.98 10.81
C LEU A 86 8.14 26.88 9.74
N GLY A 87 9.36 26.43 9.43
CA GLY A 87 9.62 25.36 8.48
C GLY A 87 9.00 24.04 8.90
N ILE A 88 9.09 23.67 10.18
CA ILE A 88 8.45 22.49 10.75
C ILE A 88 6.93 22.59 10.65
N VAL A 89 6.34 23.73 11.06
CA VAL A 89 4.88 23.94 10.97
C VAL A 89 4.40 23.85 9.52
N LEU A 90 5.09 24.48 8.57
CA LEU A 90 4.76 24.41 7.15
C LEU A 90 4.89 22.99 6.61
N PHE A 91 5.94 22.26 7.00
CA PHE A 91 6.14 20.87 6.62
C PHE A 91 4.99 19.97 7.12
N PHE A 92 4.57 20.11 8.39
CA PHE A 92 3.43 19.38 8.93
C PHE A 92 2.12 19.75 8.22
N LEU A 93 1.90 21.02 7.89
CA LEU A 93 0.73 21.46 7.12
C LEU A 93 0.71 20.81 5.72
N ILE A 94 1.85 20.73 5.04
CA ILE A 94 1.99 20.04 3.75
C ILE A 94 1.68 18.55 3.91
N LEU A 95 2.21 17.88 4.95
CA LEU A 95 1.91 16.46 5.22
C LEU A 95 0.43 16.22 5.47
N ILE A 96 -0.25 17.07 6.26
CA ILE A 96 -1.69 16.97 6.51
C ILE A 96 -2.47 17.20 5.21
N ALA A 97 -2.09 18.19 4.41
CA ALA A 97 -2.74 18.46 3.12
C ALA A 97 -2.58 17.28 2.16
N LEU A 98 -1.38 16.71 2.04
CA LEU A 98 -1.11 15.52 1.23
C LEU A 98 -1.91 14.31 1.75
N TYR A 99 -1.97 14.11 3.07
CA TYR A 99 -2.75 13.05 3.69
C TYR A 99 -4.24 13.13 3.34
N LEU A 100 -4.85 14.32 3.53
CA LEU A 100 -6.25 14.55 3.15
C LEU A 100 -6.47 14.36 1.65
N TRP A 101 -5.53 14.83 0.82
CA TRP A 101 -5.57 14.60 -0.62
C TRP A 101 -5.52 13.11 -0.97
N GLY A 102 -4.69 12.32 -0.29
CA GLY A 102 -4.64 10.86 -0.44
C GLY A 102 -5.98 10.19 -0.11
N LEU A 103 -6.68 10.65 0.93
CA LEU A 103 -8.03 10.15 1.27
C LEU A 103 -9.07 10.48 0.20
N VAL A 104 -9.05 11.69 -0.37
CA VAL A 104 -9.93 12.07 -1.50
C VAL A 104 -9.71 11.12 -2.68
N ASN A 105 -8.45 10.89 -3.05
CA ASN A 105 -8.11 10.04 -4.19
C ASN A 105 -8.44 8.56 -3.94
N LYS A 106 -8.32 8.09 -2.70
CA LYS A 106 -8.79 6.76 -2.30
C LYS A 106 -10.30 6.60 -2.51
N GLY A 107 -11.08 7.60 -2.09
CA GLY A 107 -12.52 7.64 -2.32
C GLY A 107 -12.88 7.64 -3.81
N ALA A 108 -12.18 8.47 -4.59
CA ALA A 108 -12.35 8.57 -6.04
C ALA A 108 -12.01 7.26 -6.78
N LEU A 109 -10.96 6.57 -6.34
CA LEU A 109 -10.51 5.30 -6.90
C LEU A 109 -11.54 4.19 -6.68
N ILE A 110 -12.03 4.04 -5.45
CA ILE A 110 -13.04 3.02 -5.12
C ILE A 110 -14.34 3.26 -5.90
N ASP A 111 -14.83 4.51 -5.96
CA ASP A 111 -16.02 4.85 -6.75
C ASP A 111 -15.85 4.56 -8.25
N SER A 112 -14.70 4.93 -8.81
CA SER A 112 -14.39 4.67 -10.22
C SER A 112 -14.33 3.17 -10.52
N LEU A 113 -13.72 2.37 -9.64
CA LEU A 113 -13.66 0.92 -9.78
C LEU A 113 -15.06 0.29 -9.70
N LEU A 114 -15.90 0.75 -8.77
CA LEU A 114 -17.29 0.29 -8.66
C LEU A 114 -18.12 0.62 -9.90
N LYS A 115 -17.89 1.78 -10.54
CA LYS A 115 -18.54 2.18 -11.80
C LYS A 115 -18.03 1.35 -12.98
N ILE A 116 -16.72 1.11 -13.08
CA ILE A 116 -16.12 0.24 -14.10
C ILE A 116 -16.73 -1.16 -14.02
N GLU A 117 -16.85 -1.71 -12.81
CA GLU A 117 -17.48 -3.01 -12.59
C GLU A 117 -18.96 -3.04 -13.03
N LYS A 118 -19.65 -1.90 -13.00
CA LYS A 118 -21.04 -1.75 -13.49
C LYS A 118 -21.13 -1.33 -14.96
N ASN A 119 -20.03 -1.35 -15.72
CA ASN A 119 -19.94 -0.87 -17.11
C ASN A 119 -20.42 0.58 -17.28
N GLN A 120 -20.26 1.41 -16.24
CA GLN A 120 -20.64 2.83 -16.28
C GLN A 120 -19.46 3.70 -16.74
N PRO A 121 -19.71 4.81 -17.47
CA PRO A 121 -18.66 5.71 -17.88
C PRO A 121 -17.99 6.34 -16.65
N VAL A 122 -16.66 6.35 -16.66
CA VAL A 122 -15.84 6.90 -15.57
C VAL A 122 -15.00 8.07 -16.06
N GLY A 123 -14.97 9.12 -15.26
CA GLY A 123 -14.13 10.30 -15.51
C GLY A 123 -13.46 10.78 -14.24
N PHE A 124 -12.22 11.27 -14.38
CA PHE A 124 -11.36 11.72 -13.29
C PHE A 124 -12.03 12.79 -12.40
N SER A 125 -12.65 13.81 -13.02
CA SER A 125 -13.37 14.86 -12.30
C SER A 125 -14.56 14.31 -11.50
N SER A 126 -15.30 13.34 -12.05
CA SER A 126 -16.42 12.73 -11.33
C SER A 126 -15.94 11.96 -10.10
N GLY A 127 -14.82 11.24 -10.22
CA GLY A 127 -14.21 10.50 -9.11
C GLY A 127 -13.78 11.45 -8.00
N ILE A 128 -13.09 12.55 -8.31
CA ILE A 128 -12.65 13.53 -7.31
C ILE A 128 -13.83 14.15 -6.57
N LYS A 129 -14.92 14.52 -7.26
CA LYS A 129 -16.13 15.06 -6.62
C LYS A 129 -16.71 14.07 -5.60
N VAL A 130 -16.71 12.79 -5.92
CA VAL A 130 -17.15 11.73 -5.00
C VAL A 130 -16.15 11.57 -3.85
N GLY A 131 -14.85 11.60 -4.13
CA GLY A 131 -13.79 11.57 -3.13
C GLY A 131 -13.95 12.67 -2.06
N TRP A 132 -14.20 13.92 -2.48
CA TRP A 132 -14.46 15.03 -1.57
C TRP A 132 -15.71 14.83 -0.72
N ARG A 133 -16.80 14.33 -1.33
CA ARG A 133 -18.05 14.03 -0.61
C ARG A 133 -17.86 13.01 0.51
N TYR A 134 -16.99 12.02 0.30
CA TYR A 134 -16.74 10.94 1.26
C TYR A 134 -15.50 11.14 2.14
N LEU A 135 -14.73 12.21 1.94
CA LEU A 135 -13.51 12.51 2.68
C LEU A 135 -13.71 12.42 4.19
N GLY A 136 -14.68 13.17 4.73
CA GLY A 136 -14.94 13.21 6.17
C GLY A 136 -15.37 11.85 6.74
N LYS A 137 -16.12 11.06 5.95
CA LYS A 137 -16.56 9.73 6.35
C LYS A 137 -15.40 8.71 6.35
N ILE A 138 -14.52 8.74 5.35
CA ILE A 138 -13.31 7.88 5.29
C ILE A 138 -12.31 8.30 6.39
N PHE A 139 -12.15 9.59 6.63
CA PHE A 139 -11.33 10.12 7.71
C PHE A 139 -11.85 9.64 9.08
N LEU A 140 -13.16 9.79 9.35
CA LEU A 140 -13.77 9.33 10.58
C LEU A 140 -13.66 7.80 10.76
N LEU A 141 -13.80 7.04 9.67
CA LEU A 141 -13.57 5.59 9.67
C LEU A 141 -12.14 5.24 10.11
N ASN A 142 -11.14 5.91 9.54
CA ASN A 142 -9.74 5.72 9.92
C ASN A 142 -9.48 6.12 11.37
N LEU A 143 -10.07 7.24 11.82
CA LEU A 143 -9.92 7.74 13.18
C LEU A 143 -10.52 6.79 14.22
N VAL A 144 -11.73 6.27 13.97
CA VAL A 144 -12.38 5.27 14.84
C VAL A 144 -11.54 4.01 14.91
N LEU A 145 -11.06 3.49 13.78
CA LEU A 145 -10.18 2.32 13.77
C LEU A 145 -8.88 2.58 14.52
N PHE A 146 -8.28 3.75 14.37
CA PHE A 146 -7.07 4.13 15.11
C PHE A 146 -7.29 4.06 16.62
N PHE A 147 -8.39 4.61 17.13
CA PHE A 147 -8.72 4.51 18.56
C PHE A 147 -9.02 3.08 19.02
N ILE A 148 -9.63 2.25 18.17
CA ILE A 148 -9.82 0.82 18.45
C ILE A 148 -8.47 0.12 18.57
N TYR A 149 -7.56 0.31 17.60
CA TYR A 149 -6.20 -0.26 17.64
C TYR A 149 -5.43 0.21 18.87
N LEU A 150 -5.47 1.51 19.18
CA LEU A 150 -4.81 2.08 20.35
C LEU A 150 -5.35 1.48 21.65
N SER A 151 -6.67 1.36 21.77
CA SER A 151 -7.32 0.78 22.96
C SER A 151 -6.93 -0.68 23.16
N VAL A 152 -6.97 -1.49 22.10
CA VAL A 152 -6.55 -2.90 22.14
C VAL A 152 -5.09 -3.00 22.53
N LEU A 153 -4.22 -2.19 21.92
CA LEU A 153 -2.78 -2.18 22.21
C LEU A 153 -2.52 -1.83 23.67
N LEU A 154 -3.15 -0.78 24.22
CA LEU A 154 -3.00 -0.40 25.62
C LEU A 154 -3.48 -1.50 26.56
N ILE A 155 -4.64 -2.12 26.29
CA ILE A 155 -5.20 -3.21 27.10
C ILE A 155 -4.25 -4.41 27.14
N LEU A 156 -3.64 -4.77 26.00
CA LEU A 156 -2.77 -5.94 25.89
C LEU A 156 -1.35 -5.67 26.42
N VAL A 157 -0.79 -4.49 26.17
CA VAL A 157 0.60 -4.14 26.53
C VAL A 157 0.73 -3.75 28.01
N PHE A 158 -0.26 -3.07 28.58
CA PHE A 158 -0.20 -2.62 29.98
C PHE A 158 0.15 -3.72 31.00
N PRO A 159 -0.52 -4.90 31.02
CA PRO A 159 -0.19 -5.95 31.98
C PRO A 159 1.19 -6.57 31.71
N VAL A 160 1.61 -6.65 30.44
CA VAL A 160 2.94 -7.14 30.06
C VAL A 160 4.01 -6.22 30.64
N VAL A 161 3.93 -4.92 30.37
CA VAL A 161 4.87 -3.91 30.89
C VAL A 161 4.93 -3.95 32.43
N ARG A 162 3.77 -4.07 33.09
CA ARG A 162 3.71 -4.19 34.55
C ARG A 162 4.48 -5.40 35.08
N LEU A 163 4.39 -6.57 34.43
CA LEU A 163 5.13 -7.77 34.84
C LEU A 163 6.65 -7.60 34.65
N PHE A 164 7.09 -6.94 33.58
CA PHE A 164 8.51 -6.64 33.37
C PHE A 164 9.06 -5.67 34.41
N ILE A 165 8.28 -4.64 34.80
CA ILE A 165 8.66 -3.72 35.89
C ILE A 165 8.81 -4.48 37.23
N LEU A 166 7.94 -5.46 37.48
CA LEU A 166 8.02 -6.34 38.67
C LEU A 166 9.12 -7.41 38.57
N LYS A 167 9.95 -7.38 37.52
CA LYS A 167 11.01 -8.37 37.23
C LYS A 167 10.50 -9.81 37.11
N ALA A 168 9.21 -9.99 36.82
CA ALA A 168 8.58 -11.29 36.59
C ALA A 168 8.73 -11.72 35.11
N TYR A 169 9.96 -11.91 34.65
CA TYR A 169 10.28 -12.10 33.23
C TYR A 169 9.61 -13.33 32.60
N GLY A 170 9.56 -14.46 33.31
CA GLY A 170 8.94 -15.69 32.80
C GLY A 170 7.45 -15.51 32.47
N PRO A 171 6.60 -15.20 33.46
CA PRO A 171 5.19 -14.87 33.21
C PRO A 171 5.00 -13.71 32.25
N GLY A 172 5.86 -12.68 32.31
CA GLY A 172 5.83 -11.54 31.40
C GLY A 172 6.01 -11.94 29.93
N PHE A 173 6.95 -12.83 29.63
CA PHE A 173 7.20 -13.34 28.29
C PHE A 173 6.02 -14.19 27.76
N PHE A 174 5.50 -15.11 28.58
CA PHE A 174 4.32 -15.89 28.19
C PHE A 174 3.12 -14.99 27.89
N LEU A 175 2.84 -14.02 28.76
CA LEU A 175 1.75 -13.06 28.55
C LEU A 175 1.98 -12.20 27.31
N ALA A 176 3.22 -11.75 27.06
CA ALA A 176 3.57 -10.99 25.85
C ALA A 176 3.31 -11.80 24.57
N MET A 177 3.69 -13.07 24.55
CA MET A 177 3.46 -13.95 23.40
C MET A 177 1.95 -14.17 23.16
N THR A 178 1.18 -14.40 24.23
CA THR A 178 -0.30 -14.51 24.13
C THR A 178 -0.93 -13.20 23.66
N ALA A 179 -0.52 -12.06 24.23
CA ALA A 179 -0.97 -10.73 23.83
C ALA A 179 -0.67 -10.45 22.35
N PHE A 180 0.53 -10.81 21.88
CA PHE A 180 0.93 -10.67 20.49
C PHE A 180 0.05 -11.50 19.55
N LEU A 181 -0.22 -12.77 19.89
CA LEU A 181 -1.11 -13.65 19.12
C LEU A 181 -2.55 -13.09 19.04
N ILE A 182 -3.08 -12.55 20.14
CA ILE A 182 -4.40 -11.92 20.14
C ILE A 182 -4.39 -10.65 19.28
N PHE A 183 -3.36 -9.82 19.42
CA PHE A 183 -3.22 -8.57 18.68
C PHE A 183 -3.13 -8.81 17.17
N ILE A 184 -2.35 -9.79 16.72
CA ILE A 184 -2.22 -10.09 15.29
C ILE A 184 -3.53 -10.62 14.70
N SER A 185 -4.24 -11.51 15.40
CA SER A 185 -5.54 -12.03 14.96
C SER A 185 -6.59 -10.91 14.86
N LEU A 186 -6.65 -10.02 15.85
CA LEU A 186 -7.61 -8.90 15.83
C LEU A 186 -7.22 -7.86 14.77
N SER A 187 -5.92 -7.60 14.59
CA SER A 187 -5.44 -6.69 13.56
C SER A 187 -5.79 -7.17 12.17
N PHE A 188 -5.68 -8.47 11.93
CA PHE A 188 -6.08 -9.10 10.68
C PHE A 188 -7.59 -8.94 10.45
N LEU A 189 -8.43 -9.23 11.45
CA LEU A 189 -9.88 -9.05 11.34
C LEU A 189 -10.27 -7.58 11.03
N LEU A 190 -9.73 -6.63 11.79
CA LEU A 190 -9.99 -5.20 11.62
C LEU A 190 -9.52 -4.69 10.25
N TYR A 191 -8.44 -5.26 9.69
CA TYR A 191 -7.99 -4.94 8.34
C TYR A 191 -9.06 -5.25 7.28
N PHE A 192 -9.70 -6.43 7.30
CA PHE A 192 -10.76 -6.76 6.34
C PHE A 192 -12.02 -5.92 6.56
N ILE A 193 -12.41 -5.74 7.83
CA ILE A 193 -13.57 -4.90 8.18
C ILE A 193 -13.34 -3.50 7.63
N LYS A 194 -12.15 -2.92 7.81
CA LYS A 194 -11.79 -1.62 7.22
C LYS A 194 -11.97 -1.62 5.70
N LYS A 195 -11.39 -2.59 5.00
CA LYS A 195 -11.43 -2.66 3.52
C LYS A 195 -12.86 -2.73 3.00
N TYR A 196 -13.70 -3.60 3.57
CA TYR A 196 -15.09 -3.72 3.13
C TYR A 196 -15.96 -2.55 3.60
N ALA A 197 -15.71 -1.98 4.78
CA ALA A 197 -16.42 -0.80 5.26
C ALA A 197 -16.18 0.41 4.34
N GLU A 198 -14.94 0.61 3.87
CA GLU A 198 -14.62 1.66 2.88
C GLU A 198 -15.44 1.50 1.59
N ILE A 199 -15.56 0.27 1.09
CA ILE A 199 -16.31 -0.02 -0.14
C ILE A 199 -17.82 0.15 0.09
N TYR A 200 -18.39 -0.35 1.19
CA TYR A 200 -19.80 -0.12 1.54
C TYR A 200 -20.12 1.36 1.70
N LEU A 201 -19.23 2.12 2.34
CA LEU A 201 -19.42 3.53 2.62
C LEU A 201 -19.49 4.36 1.33
N ILE A 202 -18.63 4.06 0.36
CA ILE A 202 -18.55 4.78 -0.91
C ILE A 202 -19.61 4.26 -1.90
N GLY A 203 -19.68 2.94 -2.09
CA GLY A 203 -20.53 2.30 -3.08
C GLY A 203 -22.00 2.19 -2.69
N GLY A 204 -22.28 2.01 -1.39
CA GLY A 204 -23.63 1.94 -0.84
C GLY A 204 -24.13 3.25 -0.24
N GLY A 205 -23.25 4.26 -0.06
CA GLY A 205 -23.60 5.54 0.55
C GLY A 205 -24.07 5.45 2.00
N VAL A 206 -23.85 4.31 2.67
CA VAL A 206 -24.35 4.05 4.02
C VAL A 206 -23.59 4.86 5.07
N ASN A 207 -24.19 4.97 6.26
CA ASN A 207 -23.54 5.60 7.42
C ASN A 207 -22.43 4.70 7.98
N LEU A 208 -21.46 5.31 8.69
CA LEU A 208 -20.28 4.64 9.22
C LEU A 208 -20.62 3.37 10.03
N ASN A 209 -21.54 3.48 10.99
CA ASN A 209 -21.94 2.36 11.85
C ASN A 209 -22.53 1.19 11.04
N ARG A 210 -23.32 1.50 10.01
CA ARG A 210 -23.90 0.49 9.14
C ARG A 210 -22.85 -0.12 8.21
N ALA A 211 -21.90 0.66 7.69
CA ALA A 211 -20.77 0.15 6.92
C ALA A 211 -19.95 -0.86 7.73
N PHE A 212 -19.66 -0.56 9.00
CA PHE A 212 -18.98 -1.48 9.91
C PHE A 212 -19.76 -2.77 10.14
N GLY A 213 -21.05 -2.66 10.45
CA GLY A 213 -21.91 -3.83 10.68
C GLY A 213 -21.97 -4.74 9.44
N LEU A 214 -22.19 -4.16 8.26
CA LEU A 214 -22.22 -4.91 7.00
C LEU A 214 -20.86 -5.52 6.65
N ALA A 215 -19.76 -4.80 6.90
CA ALA A 215 -18.41 -5.32 6.68
C ALA A 215 -18.10 -6.50 7.63
N TYR A 216 -18.46 -6.39 8.91
CA TYR A 216 -18.32 -7.47 9.88
C TYR A 216 -19.16 -8.69 9.50
N GLU A 217 -20.42 -8.48 9.11
CA GLU A 217 -21.31 -9.53 8.64
C GLU A 217 -20.76 -10.22 7.38
N LEU A 218 -20.23 -9.47 6.42
CA LEU A 218 -19.65 -10.01 5.19
C LEU A 218 -18.43 -10.92 5.48
N VAL A 219 -17.54 -10.49 6.38
CA VAL A 219 -16.38 -11.28 6.83
C VAL A 219 -16.83 -12.52 7.59
N GLY A 220 -17.80 -12.38 8.50
CA GLY A 220 -18.34 -13.48 9.30
C GLY A 220 -19.10 -14.53 8.48
N LYS A 221 -19.78 -14.11 7.41
CA LYS A 221 -20.46 -15.03 6.46
C LYS A 221 -19.50 -15.78 5.56
N ASN A 222 -18.33 -15.20 5.24
CA ASN A 222 -17.39 -15.75 4.27
C ASN A 222 -15.92 -15.80 4.77
N PRO A 223 -15.63 -16.32 5.98
CA PRO A 223 -14.32 -16.17 6.60
C PRO A 223 -13.21 -16.84 5.77
N LYS A 224 -13.50 -18.01 5.19
CA LYS A 224 -12.58 -18.76 4.34
C LYS A 224 -12.23 -17.98 3.06
N ASN A 225 -13.21 -17.42 2.37
CA ASN A 225 -12.98 -16.68 1.13
C ASN A 225 -12.29 -15.34 1.38
N THR A 226 -12.63 -14.66 2.48
CA THR A 226 -11.95 -13.44 2.91
C THR A 226 -10.49 -13.72 3.29
N LEU A 227 -10.22 -14.82 4.01
CA LEU A 227 -8.86 -15.26 4.34
C LEU A 227 -8.04 -15.59 3.08
N LEU A 228 -8.63 -16.32 2.13
CA LEU A 228 -7.99 -16.63 0.84
C LEU A 228 -7.71 -15.36 0.03
N ALA A 229 -8.65 -14.41 -0.01
CA ALA A 229 -8.41 -13.11 -0.65
C ALA A 229 -7.26 -12.34 0.02
N GLY A 230 -7.19 -12.37 1.36
CA GLY A 230 -6.08 -11.80 2.12
C GLY A 230 -4.74 -12.45 1.79
N LEU A 231 -4.70 -13.78 1.68
CA LEU A 231 -3.50 -14.52 1.30
C LEU A 231 -3.05 -14.15 -0.12
N MET A 232 -3.98 -14.05 -1.07
CA MET A 232 -3.67 -13.60 -2.43
C MET A 232 -3.15 -12.16 -2.46
N ALA A 233 -3.70 -11.28 -1.62
CA ALA A 233 -3.18 -9.92 -1.44
C ALA A 233 -1.75 -9.91 -0.87
N ILE A 234 -1.43 -10.81 0.07
CA ILE A 234 -0.06 -10.98 0.61
C ILE A 234 0.89 -11.46 -0.51
N VAL A 235 0.50 -12.48 -1.28
CA VAL A 235 1.30 -12.96 -2.42
C VAL A 235 1.53 -11.83 -3.42
N ALA A 236 0.50 -11.01 -3.70
CA ALA A 236 0.63 -9.84 -4.55
C ALA A 236 1.66 -8.83 -4.01
N ASN A 237 1.64 -8.55 -2.70
CA ASN A 237 2.60 -7.67 -2.03
C ASN A 237 4.03 -8.20 -2.19
N ILE A 238 4.25 -9.50 -1.96
CA ILE A 238 5.57 -10.13 -2.06
C ILE A 238 6.08 -10.04 -3.50
N LEU A 239 5.26 -10.44 -4.49
CA LEU A 239 5.63 -10.36 -5.90
C LEU A 239 5.94 -8.93 -6.35
N PHE A 240 5.13 -7.96 -5.93
CA PHE A 240 5.35 -6.57 -6.23
C PHE A 240 6.63 -6.02 -5.57
N SER A 241 6.91 -6.43 -4.33
CA SER A 241 8.13 -6.03 -3.60
C SER A 241 9.40 -6.61 -4.24
N ILE A 242 9.35 -7.88 -4.69
CA ILE A 242 10.44 -8.49 -5.45
C ILE A 242 10.65 -7.73 -6.76
N LEU A 243 9.57 -7.45 -7.50
CA LEU A 243 9.66 -6.69 -8.75
C LEU A 243 10.23 -5.28 -8.55
N ALA A 244 9.75 -4.55 -7.53
CA ALA A 244 10.26 -3.23 -7.17
C ALA A 244 11.74 -3.28 -6.78
N THR A 245 12.17 -4.33 -6.08
CA THR A 245 13.57 -4.56 -5.69
C THR A 245 14.45 -4.87 -6.89
N LEU A 246 13.97 -5.68 -7.85
CA LEU A 246 14.69 -5.95 -9.09
C LEU A 246 14.85 -4.69 -9.95
N ILE A 247 13.79 -3.87 -10.05
CA ILE A 247 13.85 -2.57 -10.74
C ILE A 247 14.83 -1.64 -10.01
N PHE A 248 14.83 -1.63 -8.69
CA PHE A 248 15.77 -0.86 -7.89
C PHE A 248 17.22 -1.23 -8.20
N PHE A 249 17.58 -2.51 -8.15
CA PHE A 249 18.94 -2.94 -8.49
C PHE A 249 19.28 -2.67 -9.96
N GLY A 250 18.34 -2.89 -10.88
CA GLY A 250 18.53 -2.63 -12.30
C GLY A 250 18.80 -1.16 -12.63
N VAL A 251 18.20 -0.24 -11.88
CA VAL A 251 18.45 1.20 -12.02
C VAL A 251 19.71 1.62 -11.25
N THR A 252 19.89 1.16 -10.02
CA THR A 252 20.95 1.63 -9.12
C THR A 252 22.33 1.15 -9.54
N ILE A 253 22.48 -0.10 -10.00
CA ILE A 253 23.79 -0.65 -10.38
C ILE A 253 24.47 0.18 -11.49
N PRO A 254 23.81 0.47 -12.63
CA PRO A 254 24.40 1.35 -13.66
C PRO A 254 24.79 2.72 -13.13
N PHE A 255 23.97 3.34 -12.27
CA PHE A 255 24.27 4.66 -11.72
C PHE A 255 25.42 4.64 -10.71
N VAL A 256 25.56 3.59 -9.91
CA VAL A 256 26.71 3.41 -9.01
C VAL A 256 27.99 3.20 -9.82
N LEU A 257 27.96 2.34 -10.84
CA LEU A 257 29.11 2.15 -11.73
C LEU A 257 29.50 3.43 -12.47
N PHE A 258 28.50 4.20 -12.90
CA PHE A 258 28.70 5.49 -13.55
C PHE A 258 29.29 6.52 -12.58
N GLY A 259 28.76 6.60 -11.36
CA GLY A 259 29.28 7.46 -10.29
C GLY A 259 30.73 7.12 -9.93
N PHE A 260 31.03 5.83 -9.75
CA PHE A 260 32.40 5.36 -9.50
C PHE A 260 33.35 5.69 -10.65
N SER A 261 32.89 5.58 -11.90
CA SER A 261 33.71 5.96 -13.06
C SER A 261 33.97 7.48 -13.10
N MET A 262 33.00 8.29 -12.68
CA MET A 262 33.08 9.75 -12.66
C MET A 262 34.10 10.28 -11.63
N GLU A 263 34.30 9.59 -10.51
CA GLU A 263 35.30 9.93 -9.50
C GLU A 263 36.73 10.03 -10.07
N PHE A 264 37.03 9.29 -11.14
CA PHE A 264 38.36 9.31 -11.77
C PHE A 264 38.58 10.52 -12.70
N PHE A 265 37.53 11.19 -13.16
CA PHE A 265 37.61 12.15 -14.27
C PHE A 265 37.12 13.58 -13.93
N TRP A 266 36.33 13.78 -12.88
CA TRP A 266 35.66 15.06 -12.61
C TRP A 266 35.85 15.64 -11.21
N GLU A 267 35.62 16.96 -11.09
CA GLU A 267 35.58 17.69 -9.82
C GLU A 267 34.38 17.26 -8.95
N LYS A 268 34.58 17.24 -7.62
CA LYS A 268 33.62 16.79 -6.60
C LYS A 268 32.22 17.43 -6.66
N SER A 269 32.09 18.60 -7.29
CA SER A 269 30.81 19.31 -7.41
C SER A 269 29.82 18.62 -8.35
N LEU A 270 30.30 17.97 -9.42
CA LEU A 270 29.46 17.27 -10.41
C LEU A 270 28.93 15.93 -9.88
N GLU A 271 29.71 15.25 -9.04
CA GLU A 271 29.32 13.99 -8.39
C GLU A 271 28.04 14.17 -7.56
N THR A 272 27.97 15.24 -6.76
CA THR A 272 26.80 15.56 -5.94
C THR A 272 25.56 15.81 -6.79
N PHE A 273 25.70 16.55 -7.89
CA PHE A 273 24.58 16.86 -8.79
C PHE A 273 24.01 15.60 -9.47
N ILE A 274 24.89 14.71 -9.95
CA ILE A 274 24.50 13.43 -10.53
C ILE A 274 23.80 12.58 -9.46
N GLY A 275 24.38 12.45 -8.27
CA GLY A 275 23.81 11.70 -7.16
C GLY A 275 22.39 12.15 -6.80
N VAL A 276 22.17 13.47 -6.66
CA VAL A 276 20.84 14.03 -6.39
C VAL A 276 19.87 13.75 -7.54
N THR A 277 20.31 13.88 -8.79
CA THR A 277 19.46 13.61 -9.96
C THR A 277 19.01 12.15 -10.00
N VAL A 278 19.93 11.21 -9.75
CA VAL A 278 19.64 9.77 -9.67
C VAL A 278 18.66 9.47 -8.55
N MET A 279 18.88 10.06 -7.37
CA MET A 279 18.01 9.90 -6.21
C MET A 279 16.59 10.36 -6.54
N VAL A 280 16.41 11.54 -7.16
CA VAL A 280 15.09 12.07 -7.55
C VAL A 280 14.40 11.15 -8.57
N ILE A 281 15.12 10.71 -9.61
CA ILE A 281 14.58 9.77 -10.62
C ILE A 281 14.14 8.47 -9.94
N PHE A 282 14.97 7.95 -9.03
CA PHE A 282 14.68 6.73 -8.30
C PHE A 282 13.44 6.84 -7.41
N PHE A 283 13.34 7.90 -6.59
CA PHE A 283 12.15 8.15 -5.78
C PHE A 283 10.90 8.33 -6.65
N GLY A 284 11.00 9.05 -7.77
CA GLY A 284 9.91 9.20 -8.73
C GLY A 284 9.43 7.85 -9.27
N LEU A 285 10.34 6.95 -9.62
CA LEU A 285 10.03 5.61 -10.09
C LEU A 285 9.37 4.75 -8.99
N LEU A 286 9.87 4.80 -7.75
CA LEU A 286 9.26 4.07 -6.63
C LEU A 286 7.84 4.54 -6.34
N ILE A 287 7.61 5.86 -6.31
CA ILE A 287 6.27 6.44 -6.09
C ILE A 287 5.33 6.02 -7.22
N PHE A 288 5.81 6.02 -8.47
CA PHE A 288 5.05 5.59 -9.63
C PHE A 288 4.70 4.10 -9.60
N LEU A 289 5.64 3.23 -9.25
CA LEU A 289 5.38 1.80 -9.08
C LEU A 289 4.33 1.57 -7.98
N ASN A 290 4.51 2.18 -6.81
CA ASN A 290 3.58 2.04 -5.68
C ASN A 290 2.19 2.58 -6.03
N SER A 291 2.10 3.62 -6.87
CA SER A 291 0.83 4.07 -7.43
C SER A 291 0.08 2.97 -8.19
N ILE A 292 0.74 2.30 -9.14
CA ILE A 292 0.15 1.22 -9.93
C ILE A 292 -0.30 0.09 -9.00
N TYR A 293 0.53 -0.25 -8.01
CA TYR A 293 0.20 -1.25 -7.00
C TYR A 293 -1.05 -0.90 -6.18
N ASN A 294 -1.17 0.36 -5.74
CA ASN A 294 -2.34 0.84 -5.00
C ASN A 294 -3.64 0.73 -5.82
N VAL A 295 -3.58 1.02 -7.13
CA VAL A 295 -4.71 0.80 -8.04
C VAL A 295 -5.07 -0.67 -8.14
N PHE A 296 -4.06 -1.51 -8.38
CA PHE A 296 -4.24 -2.95 -8.52
C PHE A 296 -4.86 -3.58 -7.27
N ILE A 297 -4.31 -3.31 -6.09
CA ILE A 297 -4.80 -3.92 -4.86
C ILE A 297 -6.20 -3.41 -4.49
N THR A 298 -6.51 -2.15 -4.80
CA THR A 298 -7.86 -1.60 -4.57
C THR A 298 -8.86 -2.21 -5.54
N ALA A 299 -8.52 -2.38 -6.81
CA ALA A 299 -9.34 -3.08 -7.80
C ALA A 299 -9.63 -4.52 -7.38
N PHE A 300 -8.60 -5.24 -6.92
CA PHE A 300 -8.72 -6.58 -6.37
C PHE A 300 -9.75 -6.63 -5.23
N TRP A 301 -9.63 -5.75 -4.23
CA TRP A 301 -10.58 -5.70 -3.11
C TRP A 301 -12.02 -5.37 -3.53
N VAL A 302 -12.20 -4.48 -4.51
CA VAL A 302 -13.53 -4.13 -5.03
C VAL A 302 -14.18 -5.31 -5.75
N ILE A 303 -13.42 -6.06 -6.57
CA ILE A 303 -13.94 -7.25 -7.25
C ILE A 303 -14.28 -8.35 -6.25
N VAL A 304 -13.37 -8.63 -5.30
CA VAL A 304 -13.62 -9.61 -4.22
C VAL A 304 -14.87 -9.23 -3.43
N PHE A 305 -14.99 -7.96 -3.05
CA PHE A 305 -16.16 -7.45 -2.34
C PHE A 305 -17.45 -7.70 -3.14
N ARG A 306 -17.47 -7.37 -4.43
CA ARG A 306 -18.64 -7.56 -5.29
C ARG A 306 -19.04 -9.04 -5.34
N LEU A 307 -18.07 -9.93 -5.51
CA LEU A 307 -18.31 -11.37 -5.59
C LEU A 307 -18.85 -11.95 -4.27
N LEU A 308 -18.37 -11.46 -3.12
CA LEU A 308 -18.83 -11.92 -1.81
C LEU A 308 -20.17 -11.30 -1.37
N SER A 309 -20.50 -10.10 -1.88
CA SER A 309 -21.72 -9.37 -1.51
C SER A 309 -22.92 -9.66 -2.40
N MET A 310 -22.71 -10.10 -3.64
CA MET A 310 -23.77 -10.65 -4.48
C MET A 310 -24.16 -12.01 -3.90
N ASP A 311 -25.39 -12.11 -3.38
CA ASP A 311 -25.94 -13.33 -2.78
C ASP A 311 -25.77 -14.53 -3.72
N LYS A 312 -25.71 -15.74 -3.15
CA LYS A 312 -25.41 -16.99 -3.88
C LYS A 312 -26.24 -17.20 -5.15
N ASP A 313 -27.47 -16.71 -5.18
CA ASP A 313 -28.45 -16.97 -6.24
C ASP A 313 -28.30 -16.05 -7.47
N GLU A 314 -27.86 -14.80 -7.32
CA GLU A 314 -27.70 -13.84 -8.45
C GLU A 314 -26.37 -14.04 -9.21
N ASN A 315 -25.44 -14.79 -8.62
CA ASN A 315 -24.06 -14.98 -9.09
C ASN A 315 -23.92 -16.15 -10.10
N GLU A 316 -24.94 -17.01 -10.27
CA GLU A 316 -24.90 -18.09 -11.26
C GLU A 316 -25.26 -17.62 -12.68
N GLU A 317 -26.13 -16.62 -12.81
CA GLU A 317 -26.48 -16.04 -14.12
C GLU A 317 -25.37 -15.13 -14.66
N LYS A 318 -24.90 -14.16 -13.87
CA LYS A 318 -23.93 -13.14 -14.35
C LYS A 318 -22.55 -13.72 -14.67
N ILE A 319 -22.10 -14.76 -13.97
CA ILE A 319 -20.80 -15.40 -14.29
C ILE A 319 -20.89 -16.26 -15.55
N LYS A 320 -22.03 -16.91 -15.81
CA LYS A 320 -22.27 -17.61 -17.08
C LYS A 320 -22.38 -16.63 -18.26
N GLU A 321 -22.93 -15.45 -18.02
CA GLU A 321 -22.99 -14.37 -19.02
C GLU A 321 -21.58 -13.85 -19.37
N VAL A 322 -20.78 -13.46 -18.37
CA VAL A 322 -19.42 -12.92 -18.60
C VAL A 322 -18.48 -13.97 -19.22
N SER A 323 -18.53 -15.23 -18.74
CA SER A 323 -17.76 -16.34 -19.34
C SER A 323 -18.28 -16.73 -20.74
N GLY A 324 -19.53 -16.44 -21.06
CA GLY A 324 -20.16 -16.74 -22.34
C GLY A 324 -19.84 -15.70 -23.40
N GLU A 325 -19.84 -14.41 -23.03
CA GLU A 325 -19.49 -13.29 -23.91
C GLU A 325 -18.01 -13.33 -24.30
N GLU A 326 -17.10 -13.58 -23.36
CA GLU A 326 -15.66 -13.68 -23.65
C GLU A 326 -15.35 -14.82 -24.64
N LYS A 327 -16.07 -15.94 -24.55
CA LYS A 327 -15.96 -17.04 -25.52
C LYS A 327 -16.56 -16.72 -26.89
N ARG A 328 -17.58 -15.86 -26.95
CA ARG A 328 -18.20 -15.43 -28.21
C ARG A 328 -17.34 -14.41 -28.95
N GLU A 329 -16.73 -13.47 -28.25
CA GLU A 329 -15.81 -12.50 -28.86
C GLU A 329 -14.54 -13.17 -29.40
N ILE A 330 -13.97 -14.15 -28.68
CA ILE A 330 -12.82 -14.92 -29.16
C ILE A 330 -13.18 -15.75 -30.41
N LYS A 331 -14.39 -16.31 -30.48
CA LYS A 331 -14.82 -17.12 -31.62
C LYS A 331 -15.16 -16.26 -32.84
N ALA A 332 -15.81 -15.12 -32.66
CA ALA A 332 -16.09 -14.16 -33.74
C ALA A 332 -14.80 -13.56 -34.32
N GLY A 333 -13.82 -13.25 -33.47
CA GLY A 333 -12.51 -12.76 -33.92
C GLY A 333 -11.66 -13.81 -34.67
N LEU A 334 -11.94 -15.11 -34.50
CA LEU A 334 -11.25 -16.20 -35.21
C LEU A 334 -11.88 -16.55 -36.56
N GLU A 335 -13.20 -16.34 -36.74
CA GLU A 335 -13.89 -16.58 -38.02
C GLU A 335 -13.71 -15.42 -39.02
N GLU A 336 -13.39 -14.21 -38.56
CA GLU A 336 -13.12 -13.05 -39.43
C GLU A 336 -11.64 -12.90 -39.84
N VAL A 337 -10.79 -13.91 -39.65
CA VAL A 337 -9.46 -13.91 -40.27
C VAL A 337 -9.57 -14.53 -41.67
N PRO A 338 -9.75 -13.74 -42.76
CA PRO A 338 -9.75 -14.31 -44.09
C PRO A 338 -8.40 -14.97 -44.33
N ALA A 339 -8.44 -16.23 -44.76
CA ALA A 339 -7.28 -16.99 -45.22
C ALA A 339 -6.64 -16.24 -46.41
N ARG A 340 -5.79 -15.24 -46.12
CA ARG A 340 -4.91 -14.65 -47.11
C ARG A 340 -3.86 -15.70 -47.44
N GLY A 341 -4.06 -16.31 -48.60
CA GLY A 341 -3.19 -17.31 -49.18
C GLY A 341 -1.73 -16.89 -49.11
N ILE A 342 -0.94 -17.72 -48.44
CA ILE A 342 0.50 -17.77 -48.61
C ILE A 342 0.71 -18.55 -49.91
N ASN A 343 0.80 -17.84 -51.02
CA ASN A 343 1.39 -18.35 -52.25
C ASN A 343 2.47 -17.35 -52.69
N ASN A 344 3.67 -17.88 -52.93
CA ASN A 344 4.90 -17.26 -53.42
C ASN A 344 5.76 -16.56 -52.36
N ILE A 345 6.84 -17.22 -51.92
CA ILE A 345 8.25 -16.97 -52.33
C ILE A 345 8.96 -18.32 -52.36
#